data_AF-A0A842V7R7-F1
#
_entry.id   AF-A0A842V7R7-F1
#
_cell.length_a   1.000
_cell.length_b   1.000
_cell.length_c   1.000
_cell.angle_alpha   90.00
_cell.angle_beta   90.00
_cell.angle_gamma   90.00
#
_symmetry.space_group_name_H-M   'P 1'
#
loop_
_entity.id
_entity.type
_entity.pdbx_description
1 polymer ?
#
loop_
_entity_poly.entity_id
_entity_poly.type
_entity_poly.pdbx_seq_one_letter_code
_entity_poly.pdbx_strand_id
1 'polypeptide(L)'
;MLAFDVSKVRTLLYYLGQSNKRLEERERSREKVRMAINRLKTISPETFEKDIHQLEATVSEALENEKKILSRQMQEEREHNELLMKIDKLQEKLSRYLDTRENREKRLKKLEEKIFSVTQPKKYEVVKLKEGLEMLEKQYKEERKSGEHSAQDMKDIAKHIKLLKDKIKELEESYL
;
A
#
# COMPACT_ATOMS: atom_id res chain seq x y z
N MET A 1 -54.09 0.73 -94.88
CA MET A 1 -52.87 0.79 -94.04
C MET A 1 -53.12 1.78 -92.92
N LEU A 2 -53.51 1.32 -91.73
CA LEU A 2 -53.53 2.18 -90.54
C LEU A 2 -52.08 2.34 -90.09
N ALA A 3 -51.51 3.53 -90.27
CA ALA A 3 -50.21 3.86 -89.72
C ALA A 3 -50.32 3.76 -88.20
N PHE A 4 -49.82 2.66 -87.63
CA PHE A 4 -49.70 2.50 -86.20
C PHE A 4 -48.72 3.55 -85.69
N ASP A 5 -49.21 4.50 -84.91
CA ASP A 5 -48.38 5.53 -84.29
C ASP A 5 -47.53 4.87 -83.20
N VAL A 6 -46.33 4.44 -83.60
CA VAL A 6 -45.35 3.71 -82.78
C VAL A 6 -45.05 4.46 -81.48
N SER A 7 -45.13 5.80 -81.50
CA SER A 7 -44.92 6.64 -80.32
C SER A 7 -46.01 6.43 -79.26
N LYS A 8 -47.28 6.36 -79.65
CA LYS A 8 -48.41 6.13 -78.73
C LYS A 8 -48.38 4.73 -78.13
N VAL A 9 -48.04 3.72 -78.92
CA VAL A 9 -47.89 2.34 -78.44
C VAL A 9 -46.73 2.23 -77.46
N ARG A 10 -45.57 2.86 -77.75
CA ARG A 10 -44.42 2.89 -76.84
C ARG A 10 -44.74 3.59 -75.52
N THR A 11 -45.50 4.67 -75.57
CA THR A 11 -45.94 5.41 -74.38
C THR A 11 -46.89 4.58 -73.52
N LEU A 12 -47.85 3.87 -74.13
CA LEU A 12 -48.73 2.93 -73.43
C LEU A 12 -47.97 1.77 -72.79
N LEU A 13 -47.03 1.15 -73.53
CA LEU A 13 -46.17 0.08 -73.00
C LEU A 13 -45.28 0.56 -71.85
N TYR A 14 -44.78 1.81 -71.93
CA TYR A 14 -44.02 2.42 -70.85
C TYR A 14 -44.86 2.56 -69.57
N TYR A 15 -46.08 3.10 -69.67
CA TYR A 15 -46.97 3.23 -68.52
C TYR A 15 -47.47 1.88 -67.99
N LEU A 16 -47.71 0.89 -68.86
CA LEU A 16 -48.02 -0.48 -68.45
C LEU A 16 -46.84 -1.12 -67.71
N GLY A 17 -45.62 -0.96 -68.21
CA GLY A 17 -44.40 -1.43 -67.53
C GLY A 17 -44.18 -0.74 -66.18
N GLN A 18 -44.45 0.57 -66.09
CA GLN A 18 -44.36 1.31 -64.84
C GLN A 18 -45.44 0.88 -63.83
N SER A 19 -46.65 0.60 -64.32
CA SER A 19 -47.74 0.04 -63.51
C SER A 19 -47.39 -1.35 -62.98
N ASN A 20 -46.83 -2.23 -63.80
CA ASN A 20 -46.39 -3.56 -63.38
C ASN A 20 -45.27 -3.49 -62.34
N LYS A 21 -44.27 -2.62 -62.52
CA LYS A 21 -43.21 -2.41 -61.50
C LYS A 21 -43.79 -1.95 -60.16
N ARG A 22 -44.76 -1.02 -60.17
CA ARG A 22 -45.46 -0.59 -58.95
C ARG A 22 -46.26 -1.73 -58.31
N LEU A 23 -46.78 -2.66 -59.11
CA LEU A 23 -47.52 -3.82 -58.64
C LEU A 23 -46.57 -4.84 -57.98
N GLU A 24 -45.45 -5.15 -58.63
CA GLU A 24 -44.38 -6.00 -58.06
C GLU A 24 -43.82 -5.43 -56.75
N GLU A 25 -43.59 -4.12 -56.67
CA GLU A 25 -43.14 -3.46 -55.44
C GLU A 25 -44.17 -3.56 -54.31
N ARG A 26 -45.47 -3.46 -54.64
CA ARG A 26 -46.56 -3.68 -53.68
C ARG A 26 -46.65 -5.12 -53.22
N GLU A 27 -46.37 -6.10 -54.08
CA GLU A 27 -46.34 -7.50 -53.70
C GLU A 27 -45.15 -7.81 -52.78
N ARG A 28 -43.95 -7.33 -53.12
CA ARG A 28 -42.76 -7.46 -52.27
C ARG A 28 -42.95 -6.79 -50.90
N SER A 29 -43.59 -5.63 -50.84
CA SER A 29 -43.87 -4.97 -49.56
C SER A 29 -44.89 -5.75 -48.72
N ARG A 30 -45.95 -6.28 -49.35
CA ARG A 30 -46.91 -7.17 -48.68
C ARG A 30 -46.25 -8.44 -48.15
N GLU A 31 -45.32 -9.02 -48.88
CA GLU A 31 -44.60 -10.21 -48.46
C GLU A 31 -43.66 -9.93 -47.28
N LYS A 32 -42.94 -8.79 -47.30
CA LYS A 32 -42.15 -8.31 -46.14
C LYS A 32 -43.02 -8.08 -44.91
N VAL A 33 -44.20 -7.48 -45.08
CA VAL A 33 -45.17 -7.28 -44.00
C VAL A 33 -45.67 -8.63 -43.47
N ARG A 34 -46.00 -9.59 -44.34
CA ARG A 34 -46.39 -10.95 -43.91
C ARG A 34 -45.27 -11.66 -43.15
N MET A 35 -44.03 -11.57 -43.62
CA MET A 35 -42.88 -12.14 -42.91
C MET A 35 -42.67 -11.48 -41.54
N ALA A 36 -42.81 -10.15 -41.44
CA ALA A 36 -42.72 -9.44 -40.17
C ALA A 36 -43.85 -9.84 -39.21
N ILE A 37 -45.09 -9.93 -39.70
CA ILE A 37 -46.24 -10.41 -38.91
C ILE A 37 -46.01 -11.84 -38.43
N ASN A 38 -45.50 -12.74 -39.28
CA ASN A 38 -45.23 -14.12 -38.88
C ASN A 38 -44.11 -14.21 -37.84
N ARG A 39 -43.06 -13.39 -37.95
CA ARG A 39 -41.99 -13.29 -36.94
C ARG A 39 -42.51 -12.74 -35.61
N LEU A 40 -43.41 -11.76 -35.64
CA LEU A 40 -44.05 -11.23 -34.44
C LEU A 40 -45.00 -12.26 -33.80
N LYS A 41 -45.70 -13.07 -34.61
CA LYS A 41 -46.56 -14.16 -34.14
C LYS A 41 -45.80 -15.32 -33.52
N THR A 42 -44.56 -15.59 -33.96
CA THR A 42 -43.70 -16.64 -33.37
C THR A 42 -43.14 -16.24 -32.01
N ILE A 43 -43.13 -14.96 -31.68
CA ILE A 43 -42.72 -14.49 -30.36
C ILE A 43 -44.00 -14.43 -29.50
N SER A 44 -44.24 -15.47 -28.71
CA SER A 44 -45.47 -15.54 -27.91
C SER A 44 -45.34 -14.62 -26.69
N PRO A 45 -46.38 -13.85 -26.32
CA PRO A 45 -46.40 -13.09 -25.07
C PRO A 45 -46.07 -13.95 -23.84
N GLU A 46 -46.47 -15.22 -23.85
CA GLU A 46 -46.18 -16.19 -22.80
C GLU A 46 -44.68 -16.48 -22.62
N THR A 47 -43.88 -16.44 -23.70
CA THR A 47 -42.42 -16.58 -23.59
C THR A 47 -41.79 -15.35 -22.94
N PHE A 48 -42.24 -14.15 -23.28
CA PHE A 48 -41.78 -12.93 -22.63
C PHE A 48 -42.16 -12.86 -21.15
N GLU A 49 -43.38 -13.24 -20.77
CA GLU A 49 -43.80 -13.26 -19.37
C GLU A 49 -42.96 -14.25 -18.56
N LYS A 50 -42.64 -15.42 -19.12
CA LYS A 50 -41.72 -16.39 -18.48
C LYS A 50 -40.32 -15.81 -18.29
N ASP A 51 -39.76 -15.19 -19.32
CA ASP A 51 -38.43 -14.58 -19.25
C ASP A 51 -38.39 -13.42 -18.25
N ILE A 52 -39.44 -12.58 -18.22
CA ILE A 52 -39.58 -11.50 -17.23
C ILE A 52 -39.63 -12.07 -15.82
N HIS A 53 -40.45 -13.09 -15.56
CA HIS A 53 -40.52 -13.70 -14.23
C HIS A 53 -39.20 -14.37 -13.80
N GLN A 54 -38.48 -14.99 -14.73
CA GLN A 54 -37.14 -15.53 -14.46
C GLN A 54 -36.14 -14.41 -14.13
N LEU A 55 -36.18 -13.29 -14.86
CA LEU A 55 -35.35 -12.13 -14.57
C LEU A 55 -35.70 -11.49 -13.22
N GLU A 56 -36.97 -11.36 -12.88
CA GLU A 56 -37.42 -10.86 -11.58
C GLU A 56 -36.96 -11.77 -10.42
N ALA A 57 -37.04 -13.08 -10.60
CA ALA A 57 -36.57 -14.06 -9.62
C ALA A 57 -35.05 -13.95 -9.42
N THR A 58 -34.27 -13.92 -10.51
CA THR A 58 -32.80 -13.81 -10.43
C THR A 58 -32.35 -12.47 -9.84
N VAL A 59 -33.03 -11.36 -10.16
CA VAL A 59 -32.77 -10.05 -9.54
C VAL A 59 -33.08 -10.09 -8.04
N SER A 60 -34.18 -10.72 -7.64
CA SER A 60 -34.55 -10.86 -6.22
C SER A 60 -33.51 -11.68 -5.45
N GLU A 61 -33.05 -12.80 -6.00
CA GLU A 61 -31.97 -13.61 -5.42
C GLU A 61 -30.64 -12.85 -5.32
N ALA A 62 -30.29 -12.08 -6.37
CA ALA A 62 -29.09 -11.25 -6.37
C ALA A 62 -29.13 -10.19 -5.27
N LEU A 63 -30.27 -9.52 -5.07
CA LEU A 63 -30.47 -8.53 -4.01
C LEU A 63 -30.38 -9.16 -2.61
N GLU A 64 -30.91 -10.37 -2.42
CA GLU A 64 -30.76 -11.06 -1.14
C GLU A 64 -29.30 -11.45 -0.85
N ASN A 65 -28.57 -11.91 -1.86
CA ASN A 65 -27.15 -12.23 -1.74
C ASN A 65 -26.31 -10.99 -1.47
N GLU A 66 -26.60 -9.87 -2.12
CA GLU A 66 -25.95 -8.59 -1.86
C GLU A 66 -26.16 -8.13 -0.41
N LYS A 67 -27.39 -8.22 0.10
CA LYS A 67 -27.68 -7.91 1.52
C LYS A 67 -26.88 -8.78 2.48
N LYS A 68 -26.76 -10.09 2.20
CA LYS A 68 -25.96 -11.01 3.01
C LYS A 68 -24.48 -10.62 2.99
N ILE A 69 -23.93 -10.32 1.81
CA ILE A 69 -22.53 -9.89 1.66
C ILE A 69 -22.28 -8.59 2.43
N LEU A 70 -23.14 -7.58 2.28
CA LEU A 70 -23.03 -6.31 3.00
C LEU A 70 -23.08 -6.51 4.51
N SER A 71 -24.00 -7.35 5.01
CA SER A 71 -24.09 -7.64 6.44
C SER A 71 -22.81 -8.30 6.99
N ARG A 72 -22.22 -9.19 6.20
CA ARG A 72 -20.96 -9.87 6.56
C ARG A 72 -19.78 -8.90 6.52
N GLN A 73 -19.68 -8.06 5.50
CA GLN A 73 -18.65 -7.02 5.41
C GLN A 73 -18.72 -6.07 6.61
N MET A 74 -19.92 -5.62 6.99
CA MET A 74 -20.11 -4.77 8.17
C MET A 74 -19.66 -5.46 9.47
N GLN A 75 -19.83 -6.78 9.59
CA GLN A 75 -19.33 -7.55 10.72
C GLN A 75 -17.80 -7.67 10.70
N GLU A 76 -17.22 -8.02 9.55
CA GLU A 76 -15.78 -8.13 9.36
C GLU A 76 -15.08 -6.79 9.63
N GLU A 77 -15.66 -5.65 9.21
CA GLU A 77 -15.14 -4.31 9.51
C GLU A 77 -15.17 -3.99 11.02
N ARG A 78 -16.22 -4.42 11.75
CA ARG A 78 -16.28 -4.25 13.20
C ARG A 78 -15.19 -5.06 13.90
N GLU A 79 -15.04 -6.33 13.54
CA GLU A 79 -13.99 -7.20 14.08
C GLU A 79 -12.60 -6.66 13.76
N HIS A 80 -12.39 -6.15 12.54
CA HIS A 80 -11.14 -5.50 12.14
C HIS A 80 -10.83 -4.28 13.00
N ASN A 81 -11.80 -3.39 13.22
CA ASN A 81 -11.63 -2.22 14.07
C ASN A 81 -11.32 -2.61 15.53
N GLU A 82 -11.98 -3.63 16.08
CA GLU A 82 -11.67 -4.14 17.42
C GLU A 82 -10.24 -4.68 17.52
N LEU A 83 -9.77 -5.39 16.49
CA LEU A 83 -8.41 -5.91 16.42
C LEU A 83 -7.38 -4.78 16.32
N LEU A 84 -7.64 -3.74 15.52
CA LEU A 84 -6.79 -2.56 15.44
C LEU A 84 -6.65 -1.88 16.81
N MET A 85 -7.75 -1.64 17.52
CA MET A 85 -7.69 -1.07 18.87
C MET A 85 -6.92 -1.95 19.87
N LYS A 86 -6.98 -3.28 19.72
CA LYS A 86 -6.19 -4.21 20.55
C LYS A 86 -4.70 -4.11 20.21
N ILE A 87 -4.35 -4.03 18.93
CA ILE A 87 -2.98 -3.86 18.46
C ILE A 87 -2.39 -2.56 19.02
N ASP A 88 -3.10 -1.44 18.91
CA ASP A 88 -2.65 -0.14 19.41
C ASP A 88 -2.37 -0.20 20.92
N LYS A 89 -3.29 -0.79 21.70
CA LYS A 89 -3.10 -0.99 23.15
C LYS A 89 -1.89 -1.87 23.47
N LEU A 90 -1.62 -2.89 22.66
CA LEU A 90 -0.45 -3.76 22.86
C LEU A 90 0.85 -3.04 22.49
N GLN A 91 0.84 -2.22 21.43
CA GLN A 91 1.97 -1.38 21.06
C GLN A 91 2.30 -0.38 22.16
N GLU A 92 1.31 0.31 22.73
CA GLU A 92 1.54 1.21 23.87
C GLU A 92 2.15 0.49 25.08
N LYS A 93 1.64 -0.70 25.42
CA LYS A 93 2.19 -1.51 26.52
C LYS A 93 3.63 -1.92 26.24
N LEU A 94 3.94 -2.30 25.00
CA LEU A 94 5.27 -2.69 24.58
C LEU A 94 6.24 -1.50 24.69
N SER A 95 5.87 -0.32 24.21
CA SER A 95 6.69 0.90 24.34
C SER A 95 6.99 1.22 25.81
N ARG A 96 5.97 1.20 26.68
CA ARG A 96 6.18 1.42 28.13
C ARG A 96 7.10 0.36 28.75
N TYR A 97 7.00 -0.89 28.31
CA TYR A 97 7.87 -1.97 28.78
C TYR A 97 9.32 -1.75 28.35
N LEU A 98 9.55 -1.35 27.10
CA LEU A 98 10.87 -1.02 26.58
C LEU A 98 11.48 0.18 27.33
N ASP A 99 10.72 1.27 27.52
CA ASP A 99 11.16 2.42 28.30
C ASP A 99 11.55 2.02 29.74
N THR A 100 10.74 1.16 30.37
CA THR A 100 11.00 0.65 31.71
C THR A 100 12.27 -0.22 31.73
N ARG A 101 12.48 -1.04 30.71
CA ARG A 101 13.67 -1.89 30.58
C ARG A 101 14.93 -1.05 30.40
N GLU A 102 14.93 -0.06 29.51
CA GLU A 102 16.07 0.84 29.33
C GLU A 102 16.40 1.59 30.63
N ASN A 103 15.38 2.07 31.33
CA ASN A 103 15.56 2.73 32.63
C ASN A 103 16.13 1.78 33.68
N ARG A 104 15.70 0.51 33.69
CA ARG A 104 16.28 -0.52 34.56
C ARG A 104 17.74 -0.81 34.21
N GLU A 105 18.07 -0.95 32.94
CA GLU A 105 19.45 -1.17 32.49
C GLU A 105 20.36 0.02 32.86
N LYS A 106 19.90 1.26 32.66
CA LYS A 106 20.62 2.46 33.12
C LYS A 106 20.81 2.47 34.64
N ARG A 107 19.79 2.05 35.40
CA ARG A 107 19.87 1.98 36.86
C ARG A 107 20.81 0.87 37.32
N LEU A 108 20.81 -0.29 36.67
CA LEU A 108 21.72 -1.40 36.95
C LEU A 108 23.16 -0.98 36.72
N LYS A 109 23.49 -0.37 35.56
CA LYS A 109 24.83 0.17 35.30
C LYS A 109 25.28 1.16 36.37
N LYS A 110 24.42 2.11 36.76
CA LYS A 110 24.72 3.05 37.86
C LYS A 110 24.97 2.36 39.20
N LEU A 111 24.25 1.28 39.48
CA LEU A 111 24.45 0.50 40.71
C LEU A 111 25.73 -0.33 40.65
N GLU A 112 26.03 -0.95 39.51
CA GLU A 112 27.28 -1.68 39.26
C GLU A 112 28.48 -0.74 39.42
N GLU A 113 28.44 0.45 38.83
CA GLU A 113 29.47 1.49 39.00
C GLU A 113 29.64 1.89 40.47
N LYS A 114 28.54 2.09 41.19
CA LYS A 114 28.58 2.42 42.63
C LYS A 114 29.18 1.28 43.44
N ILE A 115 28.74 0.04 43.21
CA ILE A 115 29.27 -1.14 43.90
C ILE A 115 30.77 -1.29 43.61
N PHE A 116 31.17 -1.14 42.34
CA PHE A 116 32.57 -1.24 41.94
C PHE A 116 33.43 -0.14 42.60
N SER A 117 32.91 1.09 42.68
CA SER A 117 33.60 2.19 43.37
C SER A 117 33.80 1.95 44.87
N VAL A 118 32.86 1.24 45.53
CA VAL A 118 32.93 0.95 46.97
C VAL A 118 33.74 -0.29 47.27
N THR A 119 33.58 -1.34 46.47
CA THR A 119 34.23 -2.65 46.69
C THR A 119 35.66 -2.67 46.19
N GLN A 120 35.98 -1.92 45.14
CA GLN A 120 37.32 -1.87 44.54
C GLN A 120 37.72 -0.43 44.17
N PRO A 121 37.82 0.49 45.15
CA PRO A 121 38.03 1.93 44.89
C PRO A 121 39.29 2.21 44.08
N LYS A 122 40.40 1.52 44.36
CA LYS A 122 41.66 1.69 43.63
C LYS A 122 41.59 1.21 42.18
N LYS A 123 40.91 0.08 41.92
CA LYS A 123 40.68 -0.41 40.54
C LYS A 123 39.69 0.47 39.79
N TYR A 124 38.69 1.02 40.49
CA TYR A 124 37.76 1.99 39.93
C TYR A 124 38.45 3.29 39.49
N GLU A 125 39.38 3.81 40.30
CA GLU A 125 40.19 4.98 39.92
C GLU A 125 41.00 4.73 38.66
N VAL A 126 41.65 3.56 38.54
CA VAL A 126 42.37 3.17 37.32
C VAL A 126 41.45 3.11 36.11
N VAL A 127 40.26 2.51 36.23
CA VAL A 127 39.28 2.43 35.14
C VAL A 127 38.85 3.84 34.70
N LYS A 128 38.54 4.74 35.63
CA LYS A 128 38.22 6.14 35.32
C LYS A 128 39.38 6.89 34.66
N LEU A 129 40.61 6.66 35.12
CA LEU A 129 41.79 7.27 34.52
C LEU A 129 42.00 6.78 33.08
N LYS A 130 41.72 5.51 32.79
CA LYS A 130 41.73 4.95 31.42
C LYS A 130 40.67 5.56 30.52
N GLU A 131 39.42 5.66 31.00
CA GLU A 131 38.34 6.31 30.25
C GLU A 131 38.66 7.78 29.94
N GLY A 132 39.19 8.51 30.92
CA GLY A 132 39.66 9.88 30.73
C GLY A 132 40.80 9.98 29.70
N LEU A 133 41.73 9.02 29.72
CA LEU A 133 42.84 8.97 28.77
C LEU A 133 42.36 8.70 27.35
N GLU A 134 41.40 7.79 27.15
CA GLU A 134 40.82 7.53 25.82
C GLU A 134 40.10 8.76 25.25
N MET A 135 39.40 9.53 26.09
CA MET A 135 38.78 10.79 25.65
C MET A 135 39.83 11.83 25.24
N LEU A 136 40.86 12.01 26.05
CA LEU A 136 41.97 12.92 25.74
C LEU A 136 42.70 12.52 24.45
N GLU A 137 42.87 11.23 24.19
CA GLU A 137 43.47 10.75 22.94
C GLU A 137 42.59 11.01 21.71
N LYS A 138 41.27 10.87 21.85
CA LYS A 138 40.33 11.19 20.78
C LYS A 138 40.38 12.69 20.46
N GLN A 139 40.29 13.55 21.48
CA GLN A 139 40.41 15.00 21.34
C GLN A 139 41.73 15.39 20.70
N TYR A 140 42.85 14.84 21.18
CA TYR A 140 44.17 15.09 20.60
C TYR A 140 44.24 14.70 19.10
N LYS A 141 43.64 13.58 18.71
CA LYS A 141 43.60 13.15 17.30
C LYS A 141 42.74 14.08 16.44
N GLU A 142 41.66 14.62 16.99
CA GLU A 142 40.77 15.57 16.30
C GLU A 142 41.45 16.92 16.13
N GLU A 143 42.03 17.48 17.19
CA GLU A 143 42.78 18.75 17.17
C GLU A 143 44.04 18.67 16.29
N ARG A 144 44.69 17.50 16.23
CA ARG A 144 45.83 17.28 15.32
C ARG A 144 45.43 17.29 13.86
N LYS A 145 44.19 16.90 13.55
CA LYS A 145 43.65 16.92 12.19
C LYS A 145 43.15 18.32 11.80
N SER A 146 42.63 19.10 12.74
CA SER A 146 42.17 20.47 12.46
C SER A 146 43.32 21.41 12.10
N GLY A 147 44.51 21.19 12.66
CA GLY A 147 45.72 21.97 12.34
C GLY A 147 45.70 23.40 12.89
N GLU A 148 44.76 23.70 13.78
CA GLU A 148 44.56 25.03 14.38
C GLU A 148 45.60 25.36 15.47
N HIS A 149 46.27 24.33 16.02
CA HIS A 149 47.22 24.48 17.12
C HIS A 149 48.67 24.35 16.66
N SER A 150 49.59 25.01 17.39
CA SER A 150 51.01 24.99 17.04
C SER A 150 51.61 23.58 17.16
N ALA A 151 52.60 23.26 16.33
CA ALA A 151 53.27 21.96 16.36
C ALA A 151 53.98 21.69 17.70
N GLN A 152 54.32 22.74 18.44
CA GLN A 152 54.96 22.63 19.75
C GLN A 152 53.94 22.26 20.84
N ASP A 153 52.78 22.92 20.86
CA ASP A 153 51.70 22.62 21.80
C ASP A 153 51.24 21.17 21.65
N MET A 154 51.09 20.69 20.41
CA MET A 154 50.70 19.31 20.12
C MET A 154 51.77 18.28 20.53
N LYS A 155 53.05 18.66 20.57
CA LYS A 155 54.12 17.79 21.10
C LYS A 155 54.06 17.71 22.62
N ASP A 156 53.79 18.81 23.29
CA ASP A 156 53.76 18.84 24.75
C ASP A 156 52.51 18.14 25.29
N ILE A 157 51.36 18.28 24.62
CA ILE A 157 50.15 17.48 24.88
C ILE A 157 50.43 15.98 24.69
N ALA A 158 51.12 15.58 23.61
CA ALA A 158 51.47 14.18 23.37
C ALA A 158 52.39 13.59 24.46
N LYS A 159 53.35 14.39 24.96
CA LYS A 159 54.20 13.99 26.09
C LYS A 159 53.39 13.82 27.37
N HIS A 160 52.46 14.72 27.64
CA HIS A 160 51.56 14.61 28.81
C HIS A 160 50.66 13.38 28.72
N ILE A 161 50.08 13.08 27.56
CA ILE A 161 49.32 11.83 27.35
C ILE A 161 50.21 10.61 27.62
N LYS A 162 51.46 10.62 27.16
CA LYS A 162 52.40 9.51 27.40
C LYS A 162 52.73 9.34 28.89
N LEU A 163 53.02 10.43 29.61
CA LEU A 163 53.23 10.41 31.06
C LEU A 163 52.02 9.85 31.82
N LEU A 164 50.81 10.25 31.42
CA LEU A 164 49.58 9.73 32.02
C LEU A 164 49.40 8.22 31.75
N LYS A 165 49.76 7.72 30.56
CA LYS A 165 49.75 6.28 30.27
C LYS A 165 50.70 5.50 31.17
N ASP A 166 51.92 5.99 31.29
CA ASP A 166 52.96 5.31 32.06
C ASP A 166 52.57 5.28 33.55
N LYS A 167 52.03 6.39 34.08
CA LYS A 167 51.52 6.46 35.45
C LYS A 167 50.31 5.56 35.71
N ILE A 168 49.41 5.39 34.74
CA ILE A 168 48.30 4.44 34.84
C ILE A 168 48.81 3.00 34.87
N LYS A 169 49.81 2.65 34.06
CA LYS A 169 50.42 1.31 34.07
C LYS A 169 51.09 0.99 35.40
N GLU A 170 51.84 1.93 35.96
CA GLU A 170 52.46 1.78 37.29
C GLU A 170 51.40 1.54 38.37
N LEU A 171 50.28 2.27 38.31
CA LEU A 171 49.15 2.04 39.21
C LEU A 171 48.57 0.64 39.02
N GLU A 172 48.42 0.14 37.80
CA GLU A 172 47.93 -1.23 37.53
C GLU A 172 48.82 -2.32 38.09
N GLU A 173 50.14 -2.20 37.90
CA GLU A 173 51.12 -3.16 38.40
C GLU A 173 51.19 -3.17 39.93
N SER A 174 50.88 -2.05 40.59
CA SER A 174 50.81 -1.95 42.05
C SER A 174 49.58 -2.63 42.68
N TYR A 175 48.61 -3.06 41.87
CA TYR A 175 47.32 -3.63 42.32
C TYR A 175 47.12 -5.11 41.95
N LEU A 176 48.13 -5.75 41.35
CA LEU A 176 48.29 -7.21 41.19
C LEU A 176 48.92 -7.81 42.44
#